data_AF-A0A2A5HCT8-F1
#
_entry.id   AF-A0A2A5HCT8-F1
#
_cell.length_a   1.000
_cell.length_b   1.000
_cell.length_c   1.000
_cell.angle_alpha   90.00
_cell.angle_beta   90.00
_cell.angle_gamma   90.00
#
_symmetry.space_group_name_H-M   'P 1'
#
loop_
_entity.id
_entity.type
_entity.pdbx_description
1 polymer ?
#
loop_
_entity_poly.entity_id
_entity_poly.type
_entity_poly.pdbx_seq_one_letter_code
_entity_poly.pdbx_strand_id
1 'polypeptide(L)'
;MLATMPKLEFNIRSFHPEKDFGWSGLKFEGDNRGFSNKPSDQSMITSRIWHRYTIDTGTESITNRTTLSDRSKAPWSNEYKEYNGNLKPKGLLMPLHVRQKNNITYYKLFGSYGGVNHAMPGSATMQKTFNISYVPTLDVNYKLRMDVDKHNKHIDIVIEINGDGFPNCEAFVVDAKGTSVFLGTHVRKGAAPTSLAANANIPMIVCAIRLPINSNGLFGGTVGDEWARVKNRKNNLKYVSIMNWNMKFTMKNPNQDHCMALERLSLEGCF
;
A
#
# COMPACT_ATOMS: atom_id res chain seq x y z
N MET A 1 -4.83 18.98 -28.97
CA MET A 1 -3.46 18.55 -28.60
C MET A 1 -3.57 17.42 -27.59
N LEU A 2 -2.92 16.28 -27.89
CA LEU A 2 -2.87 15.10 -27.01
C LEU A 2 -2.01 15.35 -25.77
N ALA A 3 -2.32 14.69 -24.66
CA ALA A 3 -1.42 14.66 -23.50
C ALA A 3 -0.23 13.71 -23.72
N THR A 4 0.91 14.04 -23.10
CA THR A 4 2.06 13.16 -22.97
C THR A 4 1.72 11.95 -22.10
N MET A 5 2.37 10.81 -22.38
CA MET A 5 2.20 9.59 -21.60
C MET A 5 2.74 9.78 -20.17
N PRO A 6 1.93 9.50 -19.14
CA PRO A 6 2.31 9.70 -17.74
C PRO A 6 3.38 8.70 -17.26
N LYS A 7 4.20 9.13 -16.31
CA LYS A 7 5.06 8.25 -15.49
C LYS A 7 4.55 8.26 -14.06
N LEU A 8 4.24 7.08 -13.54
CA LEU A 8 3.49 6.92 -12.28
C LEU A 8 4.22 5.98 -11.33
N GLU A 9 4.49 6.46 -10.13
CA GLU A 9 5.03 5.65 -9.06
C GLU A 9 3.91 5.13 -8.16
N PHE A 10 3.83 3.81 -8.02
CA PHE A 10 2.88 3.16 -7.12
C PHE A 10 3.60 2.78 -5.83
N ASN A 11 2.97 3.14 -4.71
CA ASN A 11 3.43 2.85 -3.38
C ASN A 11 2.35 2.04 -2.66
N ILE A 12 2.70 0.84 -2.20
CA ILE A 12 1.82 -0.03 -1.42
C ILE A 12 2.62 -0.50 -0.22
N ARG A 13 2.08 -0.31 0.99
CA ARG A 13 2.82 -0.66 2.21
C ARG A 13 1.92 -1.13 3.34
N SER A 14 2.53 -1.87 4.25
CA SER A 14 1.93 -2.34 5.49
C SER A 14 2.62 -1.71 6.68
N PHE A 15 1.85 -1.24 7.66
CA PHE A 15 2.38 -0.58 8.86
C PHE A 15 1.49 -0.86 10.07
N HIS A 16 2.08 -0.80 11.27
CA HIS A 16 1.37 -0.91 12.53
C HIS A 16 1.17 0.49 13.14
N PRO A 17 -0.07 0.97 13.34
CA PRO A 17 -0.30 2.38 13.66
C PRO A 17 0.10 2.77 15.08
N GLU A 18 0.23 1.79 15.97
CA GLU A 18 0.59 2.03 17.37
C GLU A 18 2.09 1.91 17.62
N LYS A 19 2.54 2.44 18.77
CA LYS A 19 3.93 2.32 19.24
C LYS A 19 4.41 0.89 19.43
N ASP A 20 3.50 -0.02 19.73
CA ASP A 20 3.79 -1.45 19.89
C ASP A 20 2.58 -2.28 19.42
N PHE A 21 2.81 -3.58 19.22
CA PHE A 21 1.80 -4.52 18.75
C PHE A 21 0.88 -5.04 19.88
N GLY A 22 0.90 -4.40 21.05
CA GLY A 22 0.13 -4.83 22.21
C GLY A 22 0.54 -6.21 22.74
N TRP A 23 -0.22 -6.74 23.70
CA TRP A 23 0.04 -8.05 24.28
C TRP A 23 -0.09 -9.19 23.27
N SER A 24 -1.05 -9.11 22.35
CA SER A 24 -1.32 -10.13 21.34
C SER A 24 -0.19 -10.25 20.32
N GLY A 25 0.47 -9.14 19.98
CA GLY A 25 1.68 -9.14 19.14
C GLY A 25 2.97 -9.04 19.94
N LEU A 26 2.98 -9.52 21.20
CA LEU A 26 4.18 -9.64 22.04
C LEU A 26 4.97 -8.33 22.18
N LYS A 27 4.29 -7.17 22.15
CA LYS A 27 4.88 -5.84 22.34
C LYS A 27 6.07 -5.51 21.44
N PHE A 28 6.12 -6.08 20.22
CA PHE A 28 7.06 -5.61 19.21
C PHE A 28 6.80 -4.14 18.89
N GLU A 29 7.85 -3.38 18.62
CA GLU A 29 7.74 -1.96 18.26
C GLU A 29 6.97 -1.79 16.93
N GLY A 30 5.98 -0.90 16.94
CA GLY A 30 5.20 -0.52 15.77
C GLY A 30 5.66 0.79 15.14
N ASP A 31 4.89 1.29 14.17
CA ASP A 31 5.26 2.48 13.39
C ASP A 31 4.81 3.80 14.04
N ASN A 32 3.90 3.73 15.03
CA ASN A 32 3.41 4.88 15.80
C ASN A 32 2.97 6.09 14.94
N ARG A 33 2.11 5.86 13.96
CA ARG A 33 1.71 6.89 12.99
C ARG A 33 0.32 6.66 12.43
N GLY A 34 -0.24 7.73 11.85
CA GLY A 34 -1.43 7.67 11.01
C GLY A 34 -1.14 7.26 9.56
N PHE A 35 -2.20 7.22 8.76
CA PHE A 35 -2.10 7.05 7.31
C PHE A 35 -1.36 8.22 6.67
N SER A 36 -0.58 7.94 5.63
CA SER A 36 0.24 8.92 4.91
C SER A 36 0.41 8.53 3.46
N ASN A 37 0.46 9.52 2.57
CA ASN A 37 0.76 9.34 1.15
C ASN A 37 2.14 9.92 0.76
N LYS A 38 3.03 10.04 1.74
CA LYS A 38 4.46 10.34 1.52
C LYS A 38 5.27 9.04 1.42
N PRO A 39 6.20 8.90 0.47
CA PRO A 39 7.06 7.70 0.33
C PRO A 39 7.92 7.45 1.57
N SER A 40 8.14 6.17 1.93
CA SER A 40 8.84 5.77 3.16
C SER A 40 10.34 6.09 3.16
N ASP A 41 11.00 6.08 2.02
CA ASP A 41 12.44 6.36 1.89
C ASP A 41 12.78 7.86 1.77
N GLN A 42 11.78 8.70 1.52
CA GLN A 42 11.92 10.15 1.35
C GLN A 42 11.32 10.94 2.52
N SER A 43 10.84 10.25 3.55
CA SER A 43 10.19 10.88 4.70
C SER A 43 10.42 10.09 5.98
N MET A 44 10.07 10.66 7.13
CA MET A 44 10.12 9.98 8.43
C MET A 44 8.99 8.94 8.60
N ILE A 45 8.46 8.38 7.50
CA ILE A 45 7.28 7.52 7.51
C ILE A 45 7.70 6.06 7.43
N THR A 46 7.71 5.41 8.58
CA THR A 46 8.09 4.01 8.76
C THR A 46 7.03 3.02 8.25
N SER A 47 7.41 1.79 7.93
CA SER A 47 6.52 0.70 7.55
C SER A 47 7.13 -0.65 7.91
N ARG A 48 6.26 -1.64 8.19
CA ARG A 48 6.69 -3.03 8.36
C ARG A 48 7.21 -3.60 7.05
N ILE A 49 6.50 -3.35 5.94
CA ILE A 49 7.00 -3.60 4.58
C ILE A 49 6.46 -2.50 3.67
N TRP A 50 7.29 -1.97 2.79
CA TRP A 50 6.86 -1.09 1.72
C TRP A 50 7.36 -1.61 0.37
N HIS A 51 6.48 -1.51 -0.63
CA HIS A 51 6.67 -1.99 -1.98
C HIS A 51 6.40 -0.85 -2.96
N ARG A 52 7.36 -0.59 -3.84
CA ARG A 52 7.33 0.55 -4.75
C ARG A 52 7.84 0.19 -6.13
N TYR A 53 7.23 0.76 -7.14
CA TYR A 53 7.65 0.62 -8.53
C TYR A 53 7.11 1.78 -9.37
N THR A 54 7.76 2.05 -10.49
CA THR A 54 7.32 3.07 -11.45
C THR A 54 6.85 2.42 -12.74
N ILE A 55 5.62 2.73 -13.16
CA ILE A 55 5.14 2.43 -14.51
C ILE A 55 5.41 3.66 -15.38
N ASP A 56 6.27 3.49 -16.38
CA ASP A 56 6.46 4.46 -17.44
C ASP A 56 5.57 4.06 -18.61
N THR A 57 4.47 4.79 -18.80
CA THR A 57 3.47 4.41 -19.80
C THR A 57 3.90 4.74 -21.23
N GLY A 58 4.90 5.63 -21.40
CA GLY A 58 5.45 5.96 -22.72
C GLY A 58 6.41 4.90 -23.25
N THR A 59 7.19 4.29 -22.36
CA THR A 59 8.10 3.18 -22.69
C THR A 59 7.52 1.80 -22.38
N GLU A 60 6.29 1.76 -21.85
CA GLU A 60 5.57 0.53 -21.49
C GLU A 60 6.37 -0.37 -20.54
N SER A 61 7.11 0.24 -19.61
CA SER A 61 8.08 -0.45 -18.77
C SER A 61 7.84 -0.23 -17.28
N ILE A 62 8.34 -1.19 -16.48
CA ILE A 62 8.34 -1.10 -15.01
C ILE A 62 9.77 -0.96 -14.53
N THR A 63 10.05 0.16 -13.87
CA THR A 63 11.36 0.55 -13.32
C THR A 63 11.29 0.78 -11.80
N ASN A 64 12.43 1.05 -11.16
CA ASN A 64 12.54 1.43 -9.75
C ASN A 64 11.83 0.49 -8.77
N ARG A 65 11.96 -0.82 -9.00
CA ARG A 65 11.30 -1.86 -8.20
C ARG A 65 12.03 -2.02 -6.87
N THR A 66 11.35 -1.71 -5.78
CA THR A 66 11.91 -1.80 -4.43
C THR A 66 10.90 -2.44 -3.50
N THR A 67 11.37 -3.39 -2.68
CA THR A 67 10.61 -3.95 -1.56
C THR A 67 11.53 -4.00 -0.36
N LEU A 68 11.20 -3.22 0.67
CA LEU A 68 12.04 -3.02 1.85
C LEU A 68 11.18 -2.96 3.10
N SER A 69 11.85 -2.96 4.25
CA SER A 69 11.25 -2.96 5.58
C SER A 69 12.06 -2.02 6.46
N ASP A 70 11.39 -1.24 7.32
CA ASP A 70 12.09 -0.56 8.39
C ASP A 70 12.50 -1.55 9.48
N ARG A 71 13.55 -1.20 10.21
CA ARG A 71 14.08 -2.02 11.31
C ARG A 71 13.00 -2.33 12.36
N SER A 72 13.08 -3.52 12.95
CA SER A 72 12.14 -3.99 13.98
C SER A 72 12.83 -4.11 15.33
N LYS A 73 12.11 -3.86 16.43
CA LYS A 73 12.61 -4.07 17.79
C LYS A 73 11.69 -4.99 18.57
N ALA A 74 12.29 -5.99 19.21
CA ALA A 74 11.61 -6.92 20.09
C ALA A 74 11.62 -6.40 21.54
N PRO A 75 10.63 -6.71 22.39
CA PRO A 75 10.58 -6.19 23.76
C PRO A 75 11.69 -6.74 24.67
N TRP A 76 12.31 -7.86 24.30
CA TRP A 76 13.41 -8.49 25.05
C TRP A 76 14.81 -8.08 24.56
N SER A 77 14.90 -7.14 23.61
CA SER A 77 16.18 -6.66 23.07
C SER A 77 16.23 -5.14 22.99
N ASN A 78 17.39 -4.58 23.31
CA ASN A 78 17.67 -3.16 23.07
C ASN A 78 18.15 -2.87 21.64
N GLU A 79 18.47 -3.91 20.87
CA GLU A 79 18.96 -3.78 19.51
C GLU A 79 17.83 -3.80 18.49
N TYR A 80 18.02 -3.00 17.43
CA TYR A 80 17.16 -3.05 16.26
C TYR A 80 17.62 -4.13 15.29
N LYS A 81 16.64 -4.85 14.74
CA LYS A 81 16.84 -5.84 13.68
C LYS A 81 16.70 -5.17 12.32
N GLU A 82 17.80 -5.16 11.57
CA GLU A 82 17.83 -4.74 10.17
C GLU A 82 17.44 -5.88 9.21
N TYR A 83 16.79 -5.52 8.10
CA TYR A 83 16.29 -6.46 7.08
C TYR A 83 17.04 -6.29 5.76
N ASN A 84 18.20 -6.94 5.66
CA ASN A 84 19.09 -6.88 4.51
C ASN A 84 19.43 -8.29 3.97
N GLY A 85 20.00 -8.34 2.76
CA GLY A 85 20.40 -9.60 2.12
C GLY A 85 19.24 -10.60 2.04
N ASN A 86 19.42 -11.79 2.62
CA ASN A 86 18.41 -12.85 2.62
C ASN A 86 17.26 -12.64 3.61
N LEU A 87 17.36 -11.63 4.49
CA LEU A 87 16.32 -11.30 5.46
C LEU A 87 15.37 -10.21 4.94
N LYS A 88 15.68 -9.57 3.81
CA LYS A 88 14.83 -8.52 3.26
C LYS A 88 13.47 -9.09 2.81
N PRO A 89 12.37 -8.31 2.90
CA PRO A 89 11.11 -8.73 2.30
C PRO A 89 11.25 -8.91 0.78
N LYS A 90 10.41 -9.77 0.22
CA LYS A 90 10.39 -10.08 -1.21
C LYS A 90 9.17 -9.42 -1.84
N GLY A 91 9.36 -8.87 -3.03
CA GLY A 91 8.26 -8.39 -3.87
C GLY A 91 8.34 -9.03 -5.24
N LEU A 92 7.18 -9.30 -5.83
CA LEU A 92 7.03 -9.82 -7.18
C LEU A 92 6.17 -8.87 -7.99
N LEU A 93 6.58 -8.66 -9.25
CA LEU A 93 5.79 -7.98 -10.26
C LEU A 93 5.75 -8.88 -11.49
N MET A 94 4.54 -9.27 -11.91
CA MET A 94 4.36 -9.94 -13.19
C MET A 94 4.66 -8.97 -14.34
N PRO A 95 4.95 -9.47 -15.56
CA PRO A 95 5.10 -8.62 -16.73
C PRO A 95 3.90 -7.69 -16.93
N LEU A 96 4.17 -6.44 -17.30
CA LEU A 96 3.14 -5.47 -17.64
C LEU A 96 2.44 -5.91 -18.92
N HIS A 97 1.12 -6.12 -18.85
CA HIS A 97 0.32 -6.40 -20.03
C HIS A 97 -0.22 -5.10 -20.60
N VAL A 98 0.05 -4.84 -21.88
CA VAL A 98 -0.35 -3.62 -22.59
C VAL A 98 -1.24 -3.97 -23.76
N ARG A 99 -2.32 -3.21 -23.93
CA ARG A 99 -3.21 -3.28 -25.10
C ARG A 99 -3.63 -1.88 -25.49
N GLN A 100 -3.74 -1.59 -26.78
CA GLN A 100 -4.24 -0.31 -27.28
C GLN A 100 -5.57 -0.50 -28.01
N LYS A 101 -6.53 0.41 -27.79
CA LYS A 101 -7.81 0.46 -28.53
C LYS A 101 -8.37 1.89 -28.50
N ASN A 102 -8.82 2.42 -29.65
CA ASN A 102 -9.53 3.70 -29.76
C ASN A 102 -8.84 4.86 -29.01
N ASN A 103 -7.53 5.04 -29.20
CA ASN A 103 -6.69 6.06 -28.53
C ASN A 103 -6.51 5.92 -27.00
N ILE A 104 -7.01 4.83 -26.42
CA ILE A 104 -6.79 4.46 -25.03
C ILE A 104 -5.74 3.35 -24.99
N THR A 105 -4.76 3.50 -24.11
CA THR A 105 -3.82 2.42 -23.79
C THR A 105 -4.18 1.81 -22.44
N TYR A 106 -4.38 0.51 -22.42
CA TYR A 106 -4.80 -0.30 -21.29
C TYR A 106 -3.59 -1.04 -20.73
N TYR A 107 -3.41 -0.94 -19.42
CA TYR A 107 -2.33 -1.56 -18.67
C TYR A 107 -2.92 -2.50 -17.62
N LYS A 108 -2.32 -3.68 -17.50
CA LYS A 108 -2.63 -4.66 -16.45
C LYS A 108 -1.35 -5.13 -15.78
N LEU A 109 -1.39 -5.15 -14.45
CA LEU A 109 -0.28 -5.60 -13.63
C LEU A 109 -0.80 -6.40 -12.45
N PHE A 110 -0.08 -7.48 -12.14
CA PHE A 110 -0.23 -8.24 -10.91
C PHE A 110 1.05 -8.10 -10.12
N GLY A 111 0.92 -7.90 -8.82
CA GLY A 111 2.08 -7.83 -7.95
C GLY A 111 1.77 -8.32 -6.55
N SER A 112 2.83 -8.51 -5.79
CA SER A 112 2.76 -8.94 -4.41
C SER A 112 4.00 -8.53 -3.64
N TYR A 113 3.89 -8.51 -2.32
CA TYR A 113 5.03 -8.49 -1.43
C TYR A 113 4.76 -9.33 -0.19
N GLY A 114 5.83 -9.81 0.42
CA GLY A 114 5.77 -10.38 1.75
C GLY A 114 7.11 -10.45 2.45
N GLY A 115 7.05 -10.70 3.76
CA GLY A 115 8.23 -10.72 4.60
C GLY A 115 7.95 -11.24 6.00
N VAL A 116 9.03 -11.63 6.68
CA VAL A 116 8.97 -12.29 7.99
C VAL A 116 9.62 -11.40 9.03
N ASN A 117 9.02 -11.32 10.23
CA ASN A 117 9.66 -10.64 11.36
C ASN A 117 10.82 -11.49 11.92
N HIS A 118 12.05 -11.06 11.65
CA HIS A 118 13.27 -11.74 12.06
C HIS A 118 13.86 -11.22 13.38
N ALA A 119 13.15 -10.33 14.08
CA ALA A 119 13.50 -9.93 15.45
C ALA A 119 13.08 -10.98 16.49
N MET A 120 12.31 -12.00 16.08
CA MET A 120 12.05 -13.20 16.86
C MET A 120 13.31 -14.06 17.06
N PRO A 121 13.56 -14.65 18.24
CA PRO A 121 14.77 -15.42 18.51
C PRO A 121 14.90 -16.60 17.55
N GLY A 122 16.09 -16.81 17.00
CA GLY A 122 16.38 -17.90 16.06
C GLY A 122 15.79 -17.75 14.64
N SER A 123 14.80 -16.89 14.42
CA SER A 123 14.13 -16.70 13.12
C SER A 123 15.12 -16.33 12.00
N ALA A 124 16.01 -15.37 12.26
CA ALA A 124 17.03 -14.93 11.28
C ALA A 124 18.04 -16.03 10.94
N THR A 125 18.49 -16.79 11.96
CA THR A 125 19.44 -17.89 11.78
C THR A 125 18.81 -18.99 10.94
N MET A 126 17.57 -19.37 11.26
CA MET A 126 16.84 -20.40 10.53
C MET A 126 16.64 -20.02 9.05
N GLN A 127 16.30 -18.75 8.77
CA GLN A 127 16.17 -18.25 7.40
C GLN A 127 17.50 -18.31 6.63
N LYS A 128 18.62 -17.99 7.28
CA LYS A 128 19.94 -18.03 6.62
C LYS A 128 20.42 -19.46 6.38
N THR A 129 20.17 -20.38 7.30
CA THR A 129 20.67 -21.76 7.23
C THR A 129 19.79 -22.66 6.36
N PHE A 130 18.47 -22.52 6.47
CA PHE A 130 17.51 -23.46 5.87
C PHE A 130 16.53 -22.78 4.91
N ASN A 131 16.61 -21.46 4.73
CA ASN A 131 15.70 -20.67 3.90
C ASN A 131 14.22 -20.76 4.34
N ILE A 132 13.97 -21.04 5.62
CA ILE A 132 12.63 -21.10 6.24
C ILE A 132 12.60 -20.33 7.57
N SER A 133 11.41 -19.91 8.00
CA SER A 133 11.15 -19.32 9.33
C SER A 133 9.89 -19.93 9.96
N TYR A 134 9.83 -19.94 11.30
CA TYR A 134 8.64 -20.35 12.06
C TYR A 134 7.68 -19.18 12.27
N VAL A 135 8.16 -17.96 12.05
CA VAL A 135 7.37 -16.75 12.14
C VAL A 135 6.58 -16.63 10.83
N PRO A 136 5.25 -16.52 10.89
CA PRO A 136 4.43 -16.36 9.69
C PRO A 136 4.86 -15.14 8.87
N THR A 137 4.70 -15.28 7.55
CA THR A 137 4.92 -14.19 6.60
C THR A 137 3.74 -13.22 6.67
N LEU A 138 4.02 -11.93 6.49
CA LEU A 138 3.03 -10.93 6.09
C LEU A 138 2.96 -10.93 4.58
N ASP A 139 1.81 -11.25 4.00
CA ASP A 139 1.60 -11.35 2.56
C ASP A 139 0.51 -10.38 2.06
N VAL A 140 0.83 -9.70 0.96
CA VAL A 140 -0.08 -8.79 0.24
C VAL A 140 0.01 -9.04 -1.26
N ASN A 141 -1.14 -9.19 -1.90
CA ASN A 141 -1.31 -9.39 -3.32
C ASN A 141 -2.18 -8.28 -3.90
N TYR A 142 -1.88 -7.82 -5.11
CA TYR A 142 -2.69 -6.80 -5.75
C TYR A 142 -2.80 -6.96 -7.26
N LYS A 143 -3.91 -6.44 -7.78
CA LYS A 143 -4.23 -6.37 -9.20
C LYS A 143 -4.46 -4.90 -9.55
N LEU A 144 -3.70 -4.40 -10.51
CA LEU A 144 -3.82 -3.06 -11.05
C LEU A 144 -4.32 -3.12 -12.49
N ARG A 145 -5.31 -2.29 -12.79
CA ARG A 145 -5.72 -1.94 -14.14
C ARG A 145 -5.64 -0.43 -14.29
N MET A 146 -5.11 0.01 -15.42
CA MET A 146 -4.98 1.43 -15.69
C MET A 146 -5.25 1.71 -17.16
N ASP A 147 -6.11 2.69 -17.44
CA ASP A 147 -6.47 3.08 -18.79
C ASP A 147 -6.05 4.54 -18.99
N VAL A 148 -5.16 4.79 -19.96
CA VAL A 148 -4.64 6.12 -20.26
C VAL A 148 -5.30 6.64 -21.53
N ASP A 149 -6.10 7.69 -21.40
CA ASP A 149 -6.74 8.38 -22.52
C ASP A 149 -6.05 9.74 -22.76
N LYS A 150 -5.18 9.80 -23.77
CA LYS A 150 -4.45 11.03 -24.13
C LYS A 150 -5.34 12.08 -24.79
N HIS A 151 -6.44 11.67 -25.40
CA HIS A 151 -7.34 12.56 -26.11
C HIS A 151 -8.24 13.30 -25.11
N ASN A 152 -8.88 12.53 -24.22
CA ASN A 152 -9.75 13.05 -23.16
C ASN A 152 -8.97 13.46 -21.90
N LYS A 153 -7.65 13.24 -21.90
CA LYS A 153 -6.69 13.70 -20.89
C LYS A 153 -7.05 13.22 -19.48
N HIS A 154 -7.24 11.92 -19.33
CA HIS A 154 -7.38 11.32 -18.01
C HIS A 154 -6.77 9.92 -17.95
N ILE A 155 -6.62 9.43 -16.73
CA ILE A 155 -6.20 8.09 -16.39
C ILE A 155 -7.29 7.49 -15.51
N ASP A 156 -7.82 6.34 -15.89
CA ASP A 156 -8.66 5.55 -15.00
C ASP A 156 -7.79 4.50 -14.31
N ILE A 157 -7.86 4.43 -12.98
CA ILE A 157 -7.11 3.47 -12.17
C ILE A 157 -8.10 2.61 -11.40
N VAL A 158 -7.96 1.29 -11.52
CA VAL A 158 -8.65 0.31 -10.69
C VAL A 158 -7.60 -0.55 -10.00
N ILE A 159 -7.63 -0.58 -8.67
CA ILE A 159 -6.75 -1.43 -7.88
C ILE A 159 -7.55 -2.26 -6.88
N GLU A 160 -7.20 -3.53 -6.78
CA GLU A 160 -7.68 -4.48 -5.78
C GLU A 160 -6.48 -5.00 -5.01
N ILE A 161 -6.50 -4.89 -3.69
CA ILE A 161 -5.44 -5.35 -2.79
C ILE A 161 -6.06 -6.31 -1.79
N ASN A 162 -5.47 -7.51 -1.72
CA ASN A 162 -5.80 -8.56 -0.76
C ASN A 162 -4.57 -8.91 0.06
N GLY A 163 -4.74 -9.47 1.25
CA GLY A 163 -3.62 -9.92 2.08
C GLY A 163 -4.08 -10.50 3.40
N ASP A 164 -3.17 -10.66 4.36
CA ASP A 164 -3.51 -11.27 5.67
C ASP A 164 -4.48 -10.45 6.52
N GLY A 165 -4.69 -9.19 6.15
CA GLY A 165 -5.55 -8.28 6.91
C GLY A 165 -4.92 -7.75 8.18
N PHE A 166 -3.63 -8.02 8.41
CA PHE A 166 -2.82 -7.46 9.47
C PHE A 166 -1.39 -7.19 8.94
N PRO A 167 -0.76 -6.06 9.30
CA PRO A 167 -1.28 -4.93 10.07
C PRO A 167 -2.13 -4.03 9.15
N ASN A 168 -2.09 -2.70 9.31
CA ASN A 168 -2.77 -1.80 8.38
C ASN A 168 -2.09 -1.82 7.01
N CYS A 169 -2.85 -1.55 5.94
CA CYS A 169 -2.32 -1.39 4.59
C CYS A 169 -2.75 -0.04 4.02
N GLU A 170 -1.87 0.61 3.26
CA GLU A 170 -2.19 1.81 2.48
C GLU A 170 -1.54 1.79 1.10
N ALA A 171 -2.22 2.40 0.14
CA ALA A 171 -1.76 2.50 -1.23
C ALA A 171 -1.99 3.90 -1.80
N PHE A 172 -1.03 4.39 -2.58
CA PHE A 172 -1.12 5.67 -3.29
C PHE A 172 -0.29 5.66 -4.57
N VAL A 173 -0.62 6.58 -5.48
CA VAL A 173 0.09 6.80 -6.75
C VAL A 173 0.66 8.22 -6.79
N VAL A 174 1.84 8.37 -7.37
CA VAL A 174 2.54 9.65 -7.48
C VAL A 174 2.88 9.93 -8.94
N ASP A 175 2.64 11.15 -9.42
CA ASP A 175 3.07 11.57 -10.76
C ASP A 175 4.55 12.00 -10.79
N ALA A 176 5.07 12.29 -11.98
CA ALA A 176 6.46 12.72 -12.16
C ALA A 176 6.82 14.06 -11.49
N LYS A 177 5.84 14.83 -11.01
CA LYS A 177 6.05 16.08 -10.25
C LYS A 177 6.05 15.83 -8.74
N GLY A 178 5.72 14.63 -8.28
CA GLY A 178 5.56 14.31 -6.85
C GLY A 178 4.15 14.54 -6.32
N THR A 179 3.16 14.80 -7.18
CA THR A 179 1.76 14.93 -6.76
C THR A 179 1.23 13.54 -6.40
N SER A 180 0.83 13.36 -5.14
CA SER A 180 0.40 12.07 -4.60
C SER A 180 -1.12 11.98 -4.46
N VAL A 181 -1.71 10.83 -4.81
CA VAL A 181 -3.14 10.52 -4.70
C VAL A 181 -3.33 9.16 -4.02
N PHE A 182 -4.08 9.13 -2.92
CA PHE A 182 -4.46 7.88 -2.28
C PHE A 182 -5.29 6.99 -3.20
N LEU A 183 -4.94 5.70 -3.22
CA LEU A 183 -5.73 4.64 -3.80
C LEU A 183 -6.53 3.89 -2.74
N GLY A 184 -6.15 3.97 -1.46
CA GLY A 184 -7.00 3.50 -0.36
C GLY A 184 -6.23 3.13 0.89
N THR A 185 -6.97 2.80 1.94
CA THR A 185 -6.45 2.36 3.23
C THR A 185 -7.27 1.21 3.80
N HIS A 186 -6.61 0.32 4.54
CA HIS A 186 -7.18 -0.79 5.28
C HIS A 186 -6.73 -0.68 6.73
N VAL A 187 -7.69 -0.75 7.65
CA VAL A 187 -7.42 -0.93 9.08
C VAL A 187 -7.41 -2.43 9.35
N ARG A 188 -6.38 -2.90 10.06
CA ARG A 188 -6.19 -4.32 10.41
C ARG A 188 -7.48 -4.94 10.97
N LYS A 189 -7.74 -6.22 10.71
CA LYS A 189 -8.94 -6.95 11.16
C LYS A 189 -8.73 -7.93 12.34
N GLY A 190 -7.55 -7.91 12.95
CA GLY A 190 -7.17 -8.86 14.00
C GLY A 190 -5.81 -8.55 14.63
N ALA A 191 -5.19 -9.58 15.19
CA ALA A 191 -3.88 -9.52 15.84
C ALA A 191 -2.84 -10.33 15.06
N ALA A 192 -1.55 -10.01 15.26
CA ALA A 192 -0.45 -10.62 14.51
C ALA A 192 -0.46 -12.16 14.48
N PRO A 193 -0.61 -12.88 15.62
CA PRO A 193 -0.47 -14.35 15.59
C PRO A 193 -1.61 -15.05 14.84
N THR A 194 -2.83 -14.51 14.88
CA THR A 194 -4.00 -15.15 14.27
C THR A 194 -4.15 -14.78 12.81
N SER A 195 -3.99 -13.51 12.47
CA SER A 195 -4.18 -13.03 11.10
C SER A 195 -3.08 -13.52 10.16
N LEU A 196 -1.81 -13.48 10.60
CA LEU A 196 -0.69 -13.91 9.75
C LEU A 196 -0.63 -15.44 9.61
N ALA A 197 -0.95 -16.18 10.67
CA ALA A 197 -0.97 -17.65 10.60
C ALA A 197 -2.14 -18.19 9.76
N ALA A 198 -3.25 -17.46 9.67
CA ALA A 198 -4.41 -17.87 8.90
C ALA A 198 -4.23 -17.76 7.37
N ASN A 199 -3.31 -16.90 6.90
CA ASN A 199 -3.06 -16.63 5.48
C ASN A 199 -4.37 -16.42 4.68
N ALA A 200 -5.27 -15.61 5.24
CA ALA A 200 -6.67 -15.58 4.84
C ALA A 200 -6.93 -14.85 3.50
N ASN A 201 -5.92 -14.17 2.94
CA ASN A 201 -5.97 -13.40 1.68
C ASN A 201 -7.27 -12.58 1.53
N ILE A 202 -7.58 -11.78 2.55
CA ILE A 202 -8.82 -11.02 2.64
C ILE A 202 -8.77 -9.76 1.78
N PRO A 203 -9.92 -9.27 1.27
CA PRO A 203 -10.01 -7.96 0.64
C PRO A 203 -9.68 -6.83 1.62
N MET A 204 -8.66 -6.04 1.27
CA MET A 204 -8.17 -4.91 2.07
C MET A 204 -8.51 -3.56 1.43
N ILE A 205 -8.16 -3.37 0.15
CA ILE A 205 -8.41 -2.12 -0.58
C ILE A 205 -9.04 -2.45 -1.94
N VAL A 206 -10.14 -1.77 -2.26
CA VAL A 206 -10.72 -1.74 -3.60
C VAL A 206 -10.95 -0.30 -3.98
N CYS A 207 -10.43 0.10 -5.12
CA CYS A 207 -10.51 1.47 -5.59
C CYS A 207 -10.70 1.54 -7.09
N ALA A 208 -11.57 2.45 -7.52
CA ALA A 208 -11.74 2.83 -8.89
C ALA A 208 -11.85 4.37 -8.93
N ILE A 209 -10.88 5.01 -9.57
CA ILE A 209 -10.81 6.48 -9.69
C ILE A 209 -10.48 6.91 -11.12
N ARG A 210 -10.89 8.13 -11.45
CA ARG A 210 -10.45 8.86 -12.63
C ARG A 210 -9.58 10.04 -12.23
N LEU A 211 -8.41 10.15 -12.83
CA LEU A 211 -7.45 11.22 -12.64
C LEU A 211 -7.30 12.03 -13.93
N PRO A 212 -7.86 13.25 -14.02
CA PRO A 212 -7.54 14.16 -15.10
C PRO A 212 -6.02 14.42 -15.14
N ILE A 213 -5.48 14.58 -16.34
CA ILE A 213 -4.06 14.92 -16.56
C ILE A 213 -3.93 16.16 -17.44
N ASN A 214 -2.84 16.89 -17.29
CA ASN A 214 -2.51 18.01 -18.17
C ASN A 214 -1.78 17.53 -19.44
N SER A 215 -1.41 18.46 -20.32
CA SER A 215 -0.67 18.14 -21.56
C SER A 215 0.66 17.44 -21.32
N ASN A 216 1.25 17.59 -20.13
CA ASN A 216 2.54 17.00 -19.78
C ASN A 216 2.40 15.63 -19.10
N GLY A 217 1.18 15.08 -19.02
CA GLY A 217 0.93 13.80 -18.36
C GLY A 217 0.98 13.86 -16.82
N LEU A 218 0.90 15.05 -16.23
CA LEU A 218 0.87 15.25 -14.77
C LEU A 218 -0.57 15.36 -14.27
N PHE A 219 -0.81 15.08 -13.00
CA PHE A 219 -2.16 15.13 -12.42
C PHE A 219 -2.75 16.54 -12.48
N GLY A 220 -4.01 16.63 -12.89
CA GLY A 220 -4.76 17.87 -13.10
C GLY A 220 -5.35 18.50 -11.83
N GLY A 221 -4.99 18.00 -10.64
CA GLY A 221 -5.41 18.58 -9.36
C GLY A 221 -6.74 18.07 -8.79
N THR A 222 -7.45 17.21 -9.51
CA THR A 222 -8.73 16.63 -9.05
C THR A 222 -8.78 15.11 -9.20
N VAL A 223 -9.71 14.48 -8.48
CA VAL A 223 -9.97 13.03 -8.50
C VAL A 223 -11.47 12.80 -8.65
N GLY A 224 -11.86 11.96 -9.61
CA GLY A 224 -13.21 11.44 -9.75
C GLY A 224 -13.36 10.08 -9.09
N ASP A 225 -14.36 9.93 -8.22
CA ASP A 225 -14.66 8.67 -7.51
C ASP A 225 -15.56 7.75 -8.35
N GLU A 226 -14.95 6.94 -9.22
CA GLU A 226 -15.66 6.03 -10.12
C GLU A 226 -16.40 4.94 -9.33
N TRP A 227 -15.79 4.45 -8.24
CA TRP A 227 -16.42 3.49 -7.37
C TRP A 227 -17.72 4.01 -6.76
N ALA A 228 -17.69 5.21 -6.15
CA ALA A 228 -18.88 5.82 -5.58
C ALA A 228 -19.92 6.17 -6.64
N ARG A 229 -19.51 6.59 -7.85
CA ARG A 229 -20.44 6.87 -8.95
C ARG A 229 -21.24 5.62 -9.34
N VAL A 230 -20.54 4.50 -9.57
CA VAL A 230 -21.16 3.22 -9.96
C VAL A 230 -22.03 2.69 -8.83
N LYS A 231 -21.50 2.64 -7.59
CA LYS A 231 -22.24 2.15 -6.41
C LYS A 231 -23.55 2.90 -6.19
N ASN A 232 -23.55 4.23 -6.40
CA ASN A 232 -24.72 5.08 -6.19
C ASN A 232 -25.57 5.29 -7.46
N ARG A 233 -25.30 4.54 -8.54
CA ARG A 233 -26.01 4.61 -9.82
C ARG A 233 -26.14 6.05 -10.36
N LYS A 234 -25.06 6.84 -10.26
CA LYS A 234 -25.02 8.22 -10.74
C LYS A 234 -24.50 8.27 -12.18
N ASN A 235 -25.14 9.10 -13.00
CA ASN A 235 -24.74 9.28 -14.40
C ASN A 235 -23.46 10.10 -14.53
N ASN A 236 -23.27 11.10 -13.67
CA ASN A 236 -22.13 12.02 -13.73
C ASN A 236 -21.08 11.69 -12.66
N LEU A 237 -19.81 11.71 -13.07
CA LEU A 237 -18.69 11.61 -12.13
C LEU A 237 -18.49 12.93 -11.40
N LYS A 238 -18.44 12.88 -10.07
CA LYS A 238 -18.11 14.04 -9.24
C LYS A 238 -16.61 14.08 -9.00
N TYR A 239 -16.02 15.24 -9.23
CA TYR A 239 -14.61 15.49 -8.97
C TYR A 239 -14.44 16.28 -7.67
N VAL A 240 -13.41 15.94 -6.91
CA VAL A 240 -12.94 16.70 -5.74
C VAL A 240 -11.47 17.05 -5.94
N SER A 241 -10.95 18.06 -5.24
CA SER A 241 -9.51 18.34 -5.26
C SER A 241 -8.72 17.13 -4.73
N ILE A 242 -7.49 16.94 -5.22
CA ILE A 242 -6.58 15.90 -4.70
C ILE A 242 -6.36 16.06 -3.19
N MET A 243 -6.27 17.30 -2.70
CA MET A 243 -6.16 17.59 -1.27
C MET A 243 -7.35 17.03 -0.49
N ASN A 244 -8.58 17.37 -0.91
CA ASN A 244 -9.78 16.89 -0.24
C ASN A 244 -9.95 15.37 -0.37
N TRP A 245 -9.54 14.80 -1.51
CA TRP A 245 -9.49 13.35 -1.69
C TRP A 245 -8.57 12.69 -0.66
N ASN A 246 -7.32 13.16 -0.57
CA ASN A 246 -6.32 12.59 0.33
C ASN A 246 -6.70 12.77 1.81
N MET A 247 -7.31 13.90 2.17
CA MET A 247 -7.80 14.16 3.52
C MET A 247 -8.76 13.09 4.05
N LYS A 248 -9.58 12.49 3.18
CA LYS A 248 -10.48 11.38 3.57
C LYS A 248 -9.74 10.19 4.18
N PHE A 249 -8.50 9.97 3.77
CA PHE A 249 -7.67 8.86 4.21
C PHE A 249 -6.73 9.25 5.34
N THR A 250 -6.08 10.41 5.26
CA THR A 250 -5.14 10.86 6.30
C THR A 250 -5.83 11.21 7.62
N MET A 251 -7.09 11.65 7.58
CA MET A 251 -7.88 11.95 8.79
C MET A 251 -8.59 10.71 9.35
N LYS A 252 -8.51 9.55 8.67
CA LYS A 252 -9.12 8.32 9.17
C LYS A 252 -8.33 7.84 10.39
N ASN A 253 -9.04 7.51 11.48
CA ASN A 253 -8.42 6.87 12.63
C ASN A 253 -7.82 5.52 12.18
N PRO A 254 -6.50 5.31 12.30
CA PRO A 254 -5.86 4.09 11.84
C PRO A 254 -6.15 2.88 12.76
N ASN A 255 -6.88 3.08 13.86
CA ASN A 255 -7.39 2.05 14.76
C ASN A 255 -8.92 1.94 14.74
N GLN A 256 -9.59 2.62 13.80
CA GLN A 256 -11.04 2.60 13.71
C GLN A 256 -11.58 1.15 13.67
N ASP A 257 -12.61 0.88 14.48
CA ASP A 257 -13.25 -0.43 14.65
C ASP A 257 -12.34 -1.54 15.24
N HIS A 258 -11.11 -1.20 15.65
CA HIS A 258 -10.17 -2.11 16.32
C HIS A 258 -9.77 -1.58 17.70
N CYS A 259 -10.71 -1.69 18.63
CA CYS A 259 -10.46 -1.60 20.06
C CYS A 259 -10.68 -2.94 20.73
N MET A 260 -9.63 -3.77 20.72
CA MET A 260 -9.60 -4.97 21.54
C MET A 260 -9.32 -4.53 22.98
N ALA A 261 -10.33 -4.56 23.85
CA ALA A 261 -10.17 -4.28 25.30
C ALA A 261 -9.13 -5.19 25.98
N LEU A 262 -8.74 -6.30 25.33
CA LEU A 262 -7.66 -7.19 25.74
C LEU A 262 -6.25 -6.68 25.40
N GLU A 263 -6.11 -5.74 24.46
CA GLU A 263 -4.82 -5.21 24.02
C GLU A 263 -4.41 -3.92 24.76
N ARG A 264 -5.36 -3.25 25.42
CA ARG A 264 -5.14 -2.01 26.20
C ARG A 264 -5.96 -2.00 27.48
N LEU A 265 -5.36 -1.53 28.58
CA LEU A 265 -6.07 -1.09 29.78
C LEU A 265 -6.83 0.25 29.59
N SER A 266 -6.90 0.78 28.35
CA SER A 266 -7.47 2.08 28.02
C SER A 266 -8.23 2.04 26.69
N LEU A 267 -9.40 2.69 26.65
CA LEU A 267 -10.26 2.89 25.48
C LEU A 267 -10.01 4.23 24.76
N GLU A 268 -8.92 4.93 25.09
CA GLU A 268 -8.57 6.17 24.39
C GLU A 268 -8.25 5.91 22.91
N GLY A 269 -8.94 6.64 22.02
CA GLY A 269 -8.82 6.49 20.56
C GLY A 269 -9.75 5.47 19.91
N CYS A 270 -10.71 4.93 20.66
CA CYS A 270 -11.70 3.95 20.17
C CYS A 270 -12.90 4.55 19.41
N PHE A 271 -13.08 5.87 19.47
CA PHE A 271 -14.22 6.60 18.93
C PHE A 271 -13.76 7.75 18.05
#